data_AF-A0A7S2I4M8-F1
#
_entry.id   AF-A0A7S2I4M8-F1
#
_cell.length_a   1.000
_cell.length_b   1.000
_cell.length_c   1.000
_cell.angle_alpha   90.00
_cell.angle_beta   90.00
_cell.angle_gamma   90.00
#
_symmetry.space_group_name_H-M   'P 1'
#
loop_
_entity.id
_entity.type
_entity.pdbx_description
1 polymer ?
#
loop_
_entity_poly.entity_id
_entity_poly.type
_entity_poly.pdbx_seq_one_letter_code
_entity_poly.pdbx_strand_id
1 'polypeptide(L)'
;TFRIISVTGSLCFALPVAAIMSFARMVMLCFGASAFVTAFQDLGQEQTVSTRDFYDKRWGHWVEHLEIVYDGLKKAGCTNFVWLAGDSTVDNKPFREDWKEESWKTAVRGYEDVLSPPQMLPDVNYLLNEQFQESPFMAGETFCAINTARAGSTLGTRIEGGGGLYEQDEFLRDHVSEGDVVIVSVGGNDMVVGGK
;
A
#
# COMPACT_ATOMS: atom_id res chain seq x y z
N THR A 1 17.28 4.03 -8.62
CA THR A 1 17.99 4.57 -7.45
C THR A 1 17.01 5.18 -6.48
N PHE A 2 16.93 4.67 -5.25
CA PHE A 2 16.23 5.35 -4.17
C PHE A 2 16.77 6.78 -4.04
N ARG A 3 15.90 7.81 -3.97
CA ARG A 3 16.33 9.14 -3.49
C ARG A 3 16.54 9.09 -1.98
N ILE A 4 17.61 8.42 -1.57
CA ILE A 4 18.45 8.94 -0.49
C ILE A 4 19.44 9.87 -1.19
N ILE A 5 19.74 11.04 -0.65
CA ILE A 5 20.77 11.92 -1.23
C ILE A 5 22.13 11.17 -1.17
N SER A 6 22.52 10.50 -2.28
CA SER A 6 23.86 10.49 -2.91
C SER A 6 24.00 9.49 -4.10
N VAL A 7 24.27 10.06 -5.29
CA VAL A 7 25.06 9.70 -6.51
C VAL A 7 25.20 8.24 -7.08
N THR A 8 24.61 8.08 -8.29
CA THR A 8 24.92 7.25 -9.52
C THR A 8 24.60 5.75 -9.66
N GLY A 9 23.92 5.41 -10.79
CA GLY A 9 24.22 4.23 -11.65
C GLY A 9 23.07 3.26 -12.05
N SER A 10 22.72 3.18 -13.34
CA SER A 10 21.57 2.46 -13.99
C SER A 10 21.73 0.94 -14.27
N LEU A 11 20.63 0.20 -14.56
CA LEU A 11 20.27 -0.38 -15.89
C LEU A 11 19.01 -1.31 -15.85
N CYS A 12 18.10 -1.16 -16.83
CA CYS A 12 16.88 -1.97 -17.06
C CYS A 12 17.06 -3.02 -18.17
N PHE A 13 16.37 -4.17 -18.08
CA PHE A 13 16.14 -5.10 -19.19
C PHE A 13 14.64 -5.20 -19.49
N ALA A 14 14.26 -4.90 -20.73
CA ALA A 14 12.90 -5.11 -21.26
C ALA A 14 12.89 -6.35 -22.16
N LEU A 15 11.94 -7.27 -21.94
CA LEU A 15 11.67 -8.37 -22.87
C LEU A 15 10.67 -7.91 -23.95
N PRO A 16 10.87 -8.30 -25.23
CA PRO A 16 10.03 -7.85 -26.32
C PRO A 16 8.65 -8.56 -26.30
N VAL A 17 7.60 -7.77 -26.56
CA VAL A 17 6.17 -8.16 -26.67
C VAL A 17 5.91 -9.39 -27.56
N ALA A 18 6.81 -9.67 -28.51
CA ALA A 18 6.73 -10.85 -29.38
C ALA A 18 6.84 -12.20 -28.63
N ALA A 19 7.55 -12.25 -27.49
CA ALA A 19 7.71 -13.47 -26.70
C ALA A 19 6.41 -13.86 -25.96
N ILE A 20 5.62 -12.88 -25.53
CA ILE A 20 4.34 -13.08 -24.84
C ILE A 20 3.29 -13.66 -25.80
N MET A 21 3.26 -13.17 -27.05
CA MET A 21 2.30 -13.64 -28.05
C MET A 21 2.56 -15.08 -28.52
N SER A 22 3.81 -15.53 -28.54
CA SER A 22 4.15 -16.91 -28.92
C SER A 22 3.72 -17.93 -27.86
N PHE A 23 3.80 -17.56 -26.58
CA PHE A 23 3.36 -18.42 -25.47
C PHE A 23 1.83 -18.56 -25.44
N ALA A 24 1.10 -17.47 -25.66
CA ALA A 24 -0.36 -17.49 -25.74
C ALA A 24 -0.88 -18.38 -26.88
N ARG A 25 -0.20 -18.38 -28.04
CA ARG A 25 -0.54 -19.26 -29.18
C ARG A 25 -0.27 -20.75 -28.88
N MET A 26 0.81 -21.03 -28.14
CA MET A 26 1.18 -22.40 -27.77
C MET A 26 0.22 -23.00 -26.74
N VAL A 27 -0.25 -22.20 -25.77
CA VAL A 27 -1.21 -22.65 -24.75
C VAL A 27 -2.60 -22.87 -25.35
N MET A 28 -3.04 -22.05 -26.32
CA MET A 28 -4.32 -22.25 -27.03
C MET A 28 -4.41 -23.60 -27.76
N LEU A 29 -3.29 -24.09 -28.29
CA LEU A 29 -3.26 -25.37 -29.02
C LEU A 29 -3.34 -26.59 -28.09
N CYS A 30 -2.96 -26.45 -26.82
CA CYS A 30 -2.85 -27.58 -25.89
C CYS A 30 -4.10 -27.81 -25.03
N PHE A 31 -4.93 -26.80 -24.75
CA PHE A 31 -5.97 -26.90 -23.70
C PHE A 31 -7.42 -26.68 -24.17
N GLY A 32 -7.66 -26.40 -25.45
CA GLY A 32 -9.00 -26.16 -25.98
C GLY A 32 -9.58 -24.81 -25.51
N ALA A 33 -10.36 -24.17 -26.39
CA ALA A 33 -10.87 -22.82 -26.16
C ALA A 33 -11.65 -22.65 -24.84
N SER A 34 -12.29 -23.71 -24.34
CA SER A 34 -13.12 -23.65 -23.14
C SER A 34 -12.33 -23.47 -21.85
N ALA A 35 -11.14 -24.09 -21.70
CA ALA A 35 -10.30 -23.96 -20.51
C ALA A 35 -9.56 -22.61 -20.49
N PHE A 36 -9.28 -22.04 -21.68
CA PHE A 36 -8.69 -20.71 -21.82
C PHE A 36 -9.68 -19.61 -21.43
N VAL A 37 -10.96 -19.76 -21.77
CA VAL A 37 -12.01 -18.81 -21.41
C VAL A 37 -12.24 -18.77 -19.90
N THR A 38 -12.19 -19.91 -19.20
CA THR A 38 -12.34 -19.94 -17.73
C THR A 38 -11.11 -19.40 -17.00
N ALA A 39 -9.89 -19.73 -17.47
CA ALA A 39 -8.66 -19.18 -16.90
C ALA A 39 -8.51 -17.66 -17.12
N PHE A 40 -9.13 -17.10 -18.16
CA PHE A 40 -9.19 -15.65 -18.37
C PHE A 40 -10.36 -14.96 -17.65
N GLN A 41 -11.45 -15.67 -17.37
CA GLN A 41 -12.57 -15.11 -16.62
C GLN A 41 -12.24 -14.85 -15.14
N ASP A 42 -11.30 -15.59 -14.56
CA ASP A 42 -10.80 -15.35 -13.19
C ASP A 42 -9.78 -14.19 -13.10
N LEU A 43 -9.27 -13.68 -14.23
CA LEU A 43 -8.33 -12.55 -14.27
C LEU A 43 -9.02 -11.17 -14.20
N GLY A 44 -10.34 -11.14 -14.05
CA GLY A 44 -11.14 -9.92 -14.21
C GLY A 44 -11.99 -9.52 -13.01
N GLN A 45 -11.92 -10.22 -11.87
CA GLN A 45 -12.62 -9.76 -10.68
C GLN A 45 -11.77 -8.67 -9.99
N GLU A 46 -12.24 -7.43 -10.02
CA GLU A 46 -11.68 -6.36 -9.19
C GLU A 46 -11.78 -6.80 -7.74
N GLN A 47 -10.63 -7.15 -7.15
CA GLN A 47 -10.55 -7.45 -5.73
C GLN A 47 -10.70 -6.14 -4.96
N THR A 48 -11.72 -6.09 -4.13
CA THR A 48 -11.96 -5.01 -3.17
C THR A 48 -11.79 -5.56 -1.76
N VAL A 49 -11.40 -4.70 -0.83
CA VAL A 49 -11.31 -5.00 0.59
C VAL A 49 -12.51 -4.37 1.29
N SER A 50 -13.15 -5.12 2.17
CA SER A 50 -14.15 -4.56 3.09
C SER A 50 -13.49 -3.46 3.93
N THR A 51 -14.06 -2.26 3.92
CA THR A 51 -13.48 -1.10 4.61
C THR A 51 -13.30 -1.36 6.09
N ARG A 52 -14.27 -2.00 6.72
CA ARG A 52 -14.14 -2.36 8.13
C ARG A 52 -12.98 -3.32 8.36
N ASP A 53 -12.84 -4.33 7.50
CA ASP A 53 -11.76 -5.32 7.63
C ASP A 53 -10.38 -4.72 7.31
N PHE A 54 -10.32 -3.72 6.42
CA PHE A 54 -9.10 -2.95 6.16
C PHE A 54 -8.57 -2.28 7.43
N TYR A 55 -9.45 -1.72 8.26
CA TYR A 55 -9.08 -1.03 9.50
C TYR A 55 -9.09 -1.92 10.77
N ASP A 56 -9.69 -3.11 10.74
CA ASP A 56 -9.96 -3.96 11.92
C ASP A 56 -8.70 -4.48 12.65
N LYS A 57 -7.57 -4.63 11.94
CA LYS A 57 -6.34 -5.13 12.57
C LYS A 57 -5.93 -4.21 13.71
N ARG A 58 -5.68 -4.74 14.91
CA ARG A 58 -5.36 -3.87 16.06
C ARG A 58 -4.11 -2.99 15.89
N TRP A 59 -3.13 -3.44 15.10
CA TRP A 59 -1.84 -2.76 14.92
C TRP A 59 -1.48 -2.75 13.42
N GLY A 60 -1.50 -1.57 12.79
CA GLY A 60 -1.28 -1.42 11.35
C GLY A 60 -2.34 -2.13 10.50
N HIS A 61 -1.97 -2.61 9.31
CA HIS A 61 -2.86 -3.31 8.38
C HIS A 61 -2.44 -4.77 8.12
N TRP A 62 -3.39 -5.57 7.61
CA TRP A 62 -3.11 -6.92 7.08
C TRP A 62 -2.34 -6.79 5.78
N VAL A 63 -1.28 -7.57 5.58
CA VAL A 63 -0.44 -7.45 4.37
C VAL A 63 -1.25 -7.83 3.14
N GLU A 64 -2.13 -8.81 3.25
CA GLU A 64 -3.03 -9.24 2.18
C GLU A 64 -3.95 -8.10 1.72
N HIS A 65 -4.37 -7.24 2.64
CA HIS A 65 -5.16 -6.05 2.29
C HIS A 65 -4.30 -4.95 1.69
N LEU A 66 -3.05 -4.80 2.15
CA LEU A 66 -2.10 -3.85 1.57
C LEU A 66 -1.74 -4.20 0.13
N GLU A 67 -1.61 -5.50 -0.20
CA GLU A 67 -1.41 -6.00 -1.57
C GLU A 67 -2.57 -5.57 -2.48
N ILE A 68 -3.82 -5.82 -2.06
CA ILE A 68 -5.02 -5.45 -2.83
C ILE A 68 -5.07 -3.93 -3.03
N VAL A 69 -4.80 -3.16 -1.99
CA VAL A 69 -4.78 -1.68 -2.07
C VAL A 69 -3.68 -1.22 -3.01
N TYR A 70 -2.45 -1.69 -2.87
CA TYR A 70 -1.33 -1.29 -3.73
C TYR A 70 -1.60 -1.57 -5.21
N ASP A 71 -2.08 -2.77 -5.53
CA ASP A 71 -2.42 -3.15 -6.90
C ASP A 71 -3.60 -2.35 -7.44
N GLY A 72 -4.63 -2.10 -6.63
CA GLY A 72 -5.77 -1.31 -7.07
C GLY A 72 -5.42 0.18 -7.26
N LEU A 73 -4.59 0.75 -6.39
CA LEU A 73 -4.08 2.11 -6.56
C LEU A 73 -3.26 2.25 -7.85
N LYS A 74 -2.42 1.25 -8.16
CA LYS A 74 -1.72 1.22 -9.46
C LYS A 74 -2.69 1.16 -10.64
N LYS A 75 -3.75 0.36 -10.56
CA LYS A 75 -4.79 0.28 -11.60
C LYS A 75 -5.54 1.61 -11.76
N ALA A 76 -5.76 2.33 -10.66
CA ALA A 76 -6.34 3.68 -10.65
C ALA A 76 -5.39 4.76 -11.22
N GLY A 77 -4.16 4.41 -11.56
CA GLY A 77 -3.20 5.30 -12.22
C GLY A 77 -2.18 5.95 -11.27
N CYS A 78 -2.10 5.52 -10.00
CA CYS A 78 -1.01 5.91 -9.12
C CYS A 78 0.32 5.33 -9.66
N THR A 79 1.33 6.17 -9.85
CA THR A 79 2.65 5.70 -10.34
C THR A 79 3.80 6.02 -9.38
N ASN A 80 3.56 6.84 -8.36
CA ASN A 80 4.50 7.09 -7.28
C ASN A 80 3.77 6.98 -5.94
N PHE A 81 4.46 6.49 -4.93
CA PHE A 81 3.87 6.24 -3.62
C PHE A 81 4.55 7.03 -2.51
N VAL A 82 3.74 7.50 -1.56
CA VAL A 82 4.20 8.00 -0.27
C VAL A 82 3.93 6.94 0.79
N TRP A 83 4.98 6.25 1.20
CA TRP A 83 4.92 5.17 2.17
C TRP A 83 5.03 5.72 3.59
N LEU A 84 4.06 5.42 4.43
CA LEU A 84 4.09 5.78 5.83
C LEU A 84 4.61 4.60 6.66
N ALA A 85 5.82 4.74 7.19
CA ALA A 85 6.44 3.77 8.09
C ALA A 85 6.56 4.39 9.48
N GLY A 86 6.10 3.70 10.51
CA GLY A 86 6.09 4.33 11.82
C GLY A 86 5.50 3.52 12.95
N ASP A 87 5.30 4.24 14.06
CA ASP A 87 4.61 3.77 15.25
C ASP A 87 3.18 4.32 15.34
N SER A 88 2.63 4.40 16.55
CA SER A 88 1.26 4.86 16.81
C SER A 88 1.01 6.30 16.33
N THR A 89 2.05 7.12 16.22
CA THR A 89 1.95 8.52 15.76
C THR A 89 1.51 8.65 14.30
N VAL A 90 1.81 7.64 13.48
CA VAL A 90 1.51 7.63 12.03
C VAL A 90 0.48 6.57 11.65
N ASP A 91 0.40 5.44 12.35
CA ASP A 91 -0.74 4.52 12.21
C ASP A 91 -2.04 5.29 12.50
N ASN A 92 -2.08 6.01 13.64
CA ASN A 92 -3.09 6.99 14.08
C ASN A 92 -4.56 6.65 13.79
N LYS A 93 -4.87 5.38 13.56
CA LYS A 93 -6.23 4.93 13.39
C LYS A 93 -6.89 4.80 14.77
N PRO A 94 -8.10 5.33 14.95
CA PRO A 94 -8.84 5.13 16.19
C PRO A 94 -9.05 3.64 16.42
N PHE A 95 -9.06 3.23 17.68
CA PHE A 95 -9.46 1.87 18.03
C PHE A 95 -10.89 1.63 17.57
N ARG A 96 -11.22 0.36 17.28
CA ARG A 96 -12.52 -0.01 16.70
C ARG A 96 -13.70 0.45 17.57
N GLU A 97 -13.51 0.46 18.88
CA GLU A 97 -14.50 0.90 19.86
C GLU A 97 -14.81 2.40 19.77
N ASP A 98 -13.89 3.18 19.21
CA ASP A 98 -14.00 4.63 19.04
C ASP A 98 -14.50 5.03 17.64
N TRP A 99 -14.77 4.06 16.76
CA TRP A 99 -15.29 4.34 15.42
C TRP A 99 -16.73 4.88 15.52
N LYS A 100 -16.91 6.11 15.07
CA LYS A 100 -18.23 6.73 14.89
C LYS A 100 -18.58 6.75 13.42
N GLU A 101 -19.81 6.38 13.06
CA GLU A 101 -20.26 6.34 11.67
C GLU A 101 -20.11 7.72 10.99
N GLU A 102 -20.27 8.83 11.74
CA GLU A 102 -20.05 10.18 11.23
C GLU A 102 -18.57 10.55 10.98
N SER A 103 -17.62 9.73 11.45
CA SER A 103 -16.18 10.01 11.30
C SER A 103 -15.63 9.53 9.97
N TRP A 104 -16.29 8.58 9.30
CA TRP A 104 -15.86 8.09 7.99
C TRP A 104 -15.97 9.17 6.92
N LYS A 105 -14.97 9.21 6.05
CA LYS A 105 -14.90 10.09 4.88
C LYS A 105 -15.06 9.27 3.61
N THR A 106 -15.54 9.88 2.54
CA THR A 106 -15.50 9.27 1.21
C THR A 106 -14.05 8.96 0.86
N ALA A 107 -13.78 7.76 0.37
CA ALA A 107 -12.44 7.39 -0.07
C ALA A 107 -11.98 8.27 -1.24
N VAL A 108 -10.67 8.47 -1.35
CA VAL A 108 -10.04 9.36 -2.33
C VAL A 108 -8.76 8.75 -2.90
N ARG A 109 -8.32 9.27 -4.05
CA ARG A 109 -7.06 8.86 -4.72
C ARG A 109 -6.98 7.36 -5.01
N GLY A 110 -8.05 6.82 -5.59
CA GLY A 110 -8.13 5.41 -5.99
C GLY A 110 -8.60 4.48 -4.88
N TYR A 111 -8.62 4.93 -3.61
CA TYR A 111 -9.20 4.13 -2.53
C TYR A 111 -10.70 3.89 -2.73
N GLU A 112 -11.39 4.76 -3.48
CA GLU A 112 -12.79 4.61 -3.90
C GLU A 112 -13.06 3.34 -4.72
N ASP A 113 -12.06 2.81 -5.39
CA ASP A 113 -12.18 1.62 -6.25
C ASP A 113 -11.72 0.33 -5.53
N VAL A 114 -10.96 0.44 -4.42
CA VAL A 114 -10.46 -0.72 -3.65
C VAL A 114 -11.21 -0.97 -2.36
N LEU A 115 -11.84 0.03 -1.77
CA LEU A 115 -12.54 -0.11 -0.49
C LEU A 115 -14.05 -0.26 -0.68
N SER A 116 -14.66 -1.16 0.09
CA SER A 116 -16.10 -1.43 0.05
C SER A 116 -16.72 -1.42 1.45
N PRO A 117 -17.61 -0.47 1.79
CA PRO A 117 -17.99 0.72 1.00
C PRO A 117 -16.81 1.69 0.79
N PRO A 118 -16.81 2.58 -0.22
CA PRO A 118 -15.69 3.46 -0.55
C PRO A 118 -15.50 4.57 0.49
N GLN A 119 -14.98 4.20 1.65
CA GLN A 119 -14.85 5.03 2.84
C GLN A 119 -13.47 4.86 3.47
N MET A 120 -12.95 5.93 4.07
CA MET A 120 -11.70 5.94 4.81
C MET A 120 -11.89 6.57 6.19
N LEU A 121 -11.04 6.20 7.15
CA LEU A 121 -10.90 6.96 8.39
C LEU A 121 -10.08 8.22 8.10
N PRO A 122 -10.35 9.35 8.75
CA PRO A 122 -9.61 10.60 8.57
C PRO A 122 -8.26 10.57 9.31
N ASP A 123 -7.47 9.53 9.07
CA ASP A 123 -6.12 9.35 9.59
C ASP A 123 -5.09 10.12 8.74
N VAL A 124 -3.80 9.97 9.07
CA VAL A 124 -2.71 10.64 8.34
C VAL A 124 -2.69 10.24 6.86
N ASN A 125 -3.04 8.98 6.55
CA ASN A 125 -3.05 8.47 5.18
C ASN A 125 -4.17 9.10 4.35
N TYR A 126 -5.37 9.21 4.90
CA TYR A 126 -6.48 9.93 4.27
C TYR A 126 -6.11 11.38 4.02
N LEU A 127 -5.60 12.09 5.03
CA LEU A 127 -5.27 13.52 4.91
C LEU A 127 -4.20 13.80 3.84
N LEU A 128 -3.21 12.91 3.70
CA LEU A 128 -2.22 13.02 2.63
C LEU A 128 -2.82 12.80 1.25
N ASN A 129 -3.64 11.75 1.09
CA ASN A 129 -4.31 11.46 -0.18
C ASN A 129 -5.29 12.58 -0.58
N GLU A 130 -6.06 13.11 0.38
CA GLU A 130 -6.93 14.29 0.19
C GLU A 130 -6.10 15.49 -0.28
N GLN A 131 -4.99 15.79 0.40
CA GLN A 131 -4.12 16.90 0.03
C GLN A 131 -3.48 16.72 -1.36
N PHE A 132 -3.10 15.50 -1.74
CA PHE A 132 -2.62 15.25 -3.11
C PHE A 132 -3.72 15.57 -4.10
N GLN A 133 -4.98 15.18 -3.83
CA GLN A 133 -6.12 15.43 -4.70
C GLN A 133 -6.47 16.91 -4.85
N GLU A 134 -6.45 17.66 -3.76
CA GLU A 134 -6.92 19.05 -3.74
C GLU A 134 -5.84 20.09 -4.06
N SER A 135 -4.56 19.75 -3.84
CA SER A 135 -3.47 20.71 -4.02
C SER A 135 -3.27 21.07 -5.50
N PRO A 136 -3.35 22.36 -5.88
CA PRO A 136 -3.08 22.80 -7.26
C PRO A 136 -1.62 22.58 -7.68
N PHE A 137 -0.71 22.44 -6.72
CA PHE A 137 0.71 22.15 -6.98
C PHE A 137 0.96 20.66 -7.29
N MET A 138 0.02 19.80 -6.93
CA MET A 138 0.05 18.36 -7.19
C MET A 138 -0.98 17.96 -8.25
N ALA A 139 -1.62 18.94 -8.91
CA ALA A 139 -2.61 18.70 -9.94
C ALA A 139 -1.95 18.04 -11.16
N GLY A 140 -2.36 16.82 -11.48
CA GLY A 140 -1.77 15.99 -12.53
C GLY A 140 -0.68 15.03 -12.05
N GLU A 141 -0.26 15.13 -10.78
CA GLU A 141 0.61 14.15 -10.17
C GLU A 141 -0.17 12.88 -9.77
N THR A 142 0.51 11.75 -9.87
CA THR A 142 -0.01 10.39 -9.65
C THR A 142 0.46 9.80 -8.32
N PHE A 143 0.67 10.67 -7.32
CA PHE A 143 1.05 10.25 -5.97
C PHE A 143 -0.14 9.72 -5.19
N CYS A 144 0.06 8.58 -4.52
CA CYS A 144 -0.89 8.00 -3.59
C CYS A 144 -0.14 7.59 -2.30
N ALA A 145 -0.74 7.81 -1.14
CA ALA A 145 -0.15 7.40 0.14
C ALA A 145 -0.67 6.03 0.56
N ILE A 146 0.21 5.22 1.16
CA ILE A 146 -0.13 3.92 1.77
C ILE A 146 0.43 3.89 3.19
N ASN A 147 -0.43 3.55 4.15
CA ASN A 147 -0.02 3.37 5.55
C ASN A 147 0.48 1.96 5.83
N THR A 148 1.75 1.85 6.17
CA THR A 148 2.39 0.60 6.63
C THR A 148 2.85 0.68 8.08
N ALA A 149 2.54 1.78 8.76
CA ALA A 149 2.92 1.98 10.15
C ALA A 149 2.28 0.92 11.06
N ARG A 150 2.97 0.62 12.16
CA ARG A 150 2.53 -0.37 13.14
C ARG A 150 2.51 0.27 14.50
N ALA A 151 1.32 0.55 15.02
CA ALA A 151 1.16 1.06 16.37
C ALA A 151 1.79 0.14 17.43
N GLY A 152 2.20 0.75 18.55
CA GLY A 152 2.85 0.06 19.67
C GLY A 152 4.27 -0.47 19.41
N SER A 153 4.85 -0.23 18.23
CA SER A 153 6.22 -0.62 17.92
C SER A 153 7.25 0.41 18.45
N THR A 154 8.44 -0.06 18.84
CA THR A 154 9.59 0.76 19.26
C THR A 154 10.79 0.52 18.33
N LEU A 155 11.79 1.39 18.35
CA LEU A 155 13.09 1.12 17.72
C LEU A 155 13.73 -0.13 18.34
N GLY A 156 13.70 -0.24 19.66
CA GLY A 156 14.19 -1.43 20.37
C GLY A 156 13.56 -2.72 19.87
N THR A 157 12.25 -2.77 19.64
CA THR A 157 11.59 -3.99 19.13
C THR A 157 12.02 -4.40 17.72
N ARG A 158 12.46 -3.45 16.89
CA ARG A 158 13.00 -3.70 15.54
C ARG A 158 14.48 -4.08 15.57
N ILE A 159 15.21 -3.73 16.63
CA ILE A 159 16.66 -3.97 16.79
C ILE A 159 16.95 -5.19 17.67
N GLU A 160 16.36 -5.25 18.87
CA GLU A 160 16.75 -6.13 19.99
C GLU A 160 15.96 -7.44 20.09
N GLY A 161 14.77 -7.53 19.49
CA GLY A 161 13.94 -8.75 19.51
C GLY A 161 14.48 -9.92 18.68
N GLY A 162 15.70 -9.80 18.13
CA GLY A 162 16.30 -10.76 17.20
C GLY A 162 15.59 -10.88 15.84
N GLY A 163 14.59 -10.04 15.54
CA GLY A 163 13.46 -10.41 14.66
C GLY A 163 13.14 -9.49 13.48
N GLY A 164 14.06 -8.65 13.01
CA GLY A 164 13.94 -7.98 11.71
C GLY A 164 12.78 -6.98 11.56
N LEU A 165 12.45 -6.71 10.31
CA LEU A 165 11.33 -5.85 9.90
C LEU A 165 9.99 -6.54 10.21
N TYR A 166 8.95 -5.78 10.58
CA TYR A 166 7.60 -6.34 10.64
C TYR A 166 7.08 -6.63 9.24
N GLU A 167 6.07 -7.49 9.12
CA GLU A 167 5.46 -7.85 7.83
C GLU A 167 5.06 -6.62 7.00
N GLN A 168 4.59 -5.54 7.63
CA GLN A 168 4.27 -4.28 6.94
C GLN A 168 5.52 -3.51 6.49
N ASP A 169 6.57 -3.53 7.31
CA ASP A 169 7.87 -2.93 6.95
C ASP A 169 8.52 -3.72 5.80
N GLU A 170 8.35 -5.05 5.77
CA GLU A 170 8.78 -5.93 4.68
C GLU A 170 7.98 -5.69 3.40
N PHE A 171 6.66 -5.60 3.51
CA PHE A 171 5.79 -5.23 2.39
C PHE A 171 6.22 -3.89 1.76
N LEU A 172 6.49 -2.87 2.59
CA LEU A 172 7.05 -1.61 2.11
C LEU A 172 8.38 -1.83 1.40
N ARG A 173 9.34 -2.50 2.06
CA ARG A 173 10.69 -2.78 1.50
C ARG A 173 10.60 -3.42 0.12
N ASP A 174 9.66 -4.33 -0.06
CA ASP A 174 9.54 -5.14 -1.28
C ASP A 174 8.79 -4.42 -2.42
N HIS A 175 8.01 -3.37 -2.10
CA HIS A 175 7.20 -2.61 -3.07
C HIS A 175 7.69 -1.18 -3.36
N VAL A 176 8.53 -0.62 -2.50
CA VAL A 176 9.07 0.73 -2.70
C VAL A 176 9.95 0.78 -3.94
N SER A 177 9.72 1.80 -4.77
CA SER A 177 10.35 1.96 -6.07
C SER A 177 11.06 3.32 -6.22
N GLU A 178 11.75 3.51 -7.34
CA GLU A 178 12.38 4.79 -7.66
C GLU A 178 11.33 5.84 -8.00
N GLY A 179 11.31 6.94 -7.24
CA GLY A 179 10.29 8.00 -7.36
C GLY A 179 9.40 8.09 -6.12
N ASP A 180 9.31 6.99 -5.37
CA ASP A 180 8.58 6.94 -4.12
C ASP A 180 9.26 7.73 -3.00
N VAL A 181 8.45 8.12 -2.01
CA VAL A 181 8.89 8.78 -0.78
C VAL A 181 8.53 7.88 0.39
N VAL A 182 9.49 7.65 1.30
CA VAL A 182 9.23 6.96 2.56
C VAL A 182 9.30 7.96 3.70
N ILE A 183 8.18 8.14 4.41
CA ILE A 183 8.10 8.94 5.63
C ILE A 183 8.26 7.99 6.81
N VAL A 184 9.33 8.19 7.59
CA VAL A 184 9.62 7.39 8.77
C VAL A 184 9.38 8.21 10.03
N SER A 185 8.45 7.78 10.88
CA SER A 185 8.19 8.38 12.20
C SER A 185 8.08 7.30 13.27
N VAL A 186 9.19 7.10 13.99
CA VAL A 186 9.35 6.12 15.07
C VAL A 186 10.07 6.77 16.23
N GLY A 187 9.85 6.28 17.44
CA GLY A 187 10.53 6.77 18.65
C GLY A 187 9.59 7.30 19.72
N GLY A 188 8.32 7.56 19.38
CA GLY A 188 7.33 8.01 20.35
C GLY A 188 7.14 6.96 21.46
N ASN A 189 7.03 5.70 21.05
CA ASN A 189 6.92 4.59 22.00
C ASN A 189 8.23 4.30 22.75
N ASP A 190 9.40 4.59 22.17
CA ASP A 190 10.68 4.40 22.87
C ASP A 190 10.80 5.32 24.11
N MET A 191 10.24 6.53 24.03
CA MET A 191 10.23 7.48 25.16
C MET A 191 9.16 7.19 26.21
N VAL A 192 8.02 6.60 25.81
CA VAL A 192 6.87 6.35 26.69
C VAL A 192 6.91 4.95 27.31
N VAL A 193 7.37 3.95 26.55
CA VAL A 193 7.43 2.54 26.95
C VAL A 193 8.80 2.18 27.55
N GLY A 194 9.84 2.98 27.28
CA GLY A 194 11.22 2.81 27.80
C GLY A 194 11.43 3.12 29.29
N GLY A 195 10.36 3.21 30.08
CA GLY A 195 10.41 3.37 31.53
C GLY A 195 10.46 2.06 32.33
N LYS A 196 11.17 1.04 31.83
CA LYS A 196 11.48 -0.18 32.59
C LYS A 196 12.93 -0.58 32.42
#